data_AF-A0A358JTD9-F1
#
_entry.id   AF-A0A358JTD9-F1
#
_cell.length_a   1.000
_cell.length_b   1.000
_cell.length_c   1.000
_cell.angle_alpha   90.00
_cell.angle_beta   90.00
_cell.angle_gamma   90.00
#
_symmetry.space_group_name_H-M   'P 1'
#
loop_
_entity.id
_entity.type
_entity.pdbx_description
1 polymer ?
#
loop_
_entity_poly.entity_id
_entity_poly.type
_entity_poly.pdbx_seq_one_letter_code
_entity_poly.pdbx_strand_id
1 'polypeptide(L)'
;MKLDAVEVLFLHYVNGKTEEEALQHDFWLTEYKRDPQHLLNQLINTGAVYQSYDFSVTLTKFTVPIIKGLLKNSGIKVSGNKKELIARVKEHQEFIDITALDISGVYVINESLSTFLHDTVFINYINLHGPISIHEAYSYYTENNDMNASEIIIALHERKIAESISRPNKYDAVKCHHLLSEYWGNELHDTEQSLYHLNQFSMLIILESMKRYQQLEPAMKHNEFFNIDNYTIEKYRNLLLMKQFTINELYDQLLEHSKNLPYSEEHITGAAQFIIRYIISSEQSAVKLAEALNDN
;
A
#
# COMPACT_ATOMS: atom_id res chain seq x y z
N MET A 1 -18.58 -2.16 22.09
CA MET A 1 -18.73 -3.12 20.98
C MET A 1 -17.38 -3.79 20.78
N LYS A 2 -17.32 -5.11 20.56
CA LYS A 2 -16.07 -5.82 20.29
C LYS A 2 -16.21 -6.44 18.90
N LEU A 3 -15.61 -5.80 17.91
CA LEU A 3 -15.55 -6.31 16.53
C LEU A 3 -14.29 -7.16 16.37
N ASP A 4 -14.34 -8.18 15.52
CA ASP A 4 -13.16 -8.89 15.06
C ASP A 4 -12.50 -8.20 13.84
N ALA A 5 -11.33 -8.69 13.43
CA ALA A 5 -10.57 -8.08 12.33
C ALA A 5 -11.36 -8.01 11.00
N VAL A 6 -12.15 -9.05 10.69
CA VAL A 6 -12.93 -9.10 9.45
C VAL A 6 -14.11 -8.13 9.54
N GLU A 7 -14.77 -8.06 10.69
CA GLU A 7 -15.85 -7.10 10.94
C GLU A 7 -15.36 -5.65 10.88
N VAL A 8 -14.15 -5.36 11.37
CA VAL A 8 -13.53 -4.04 11.25
C VAL A 8 -13.22 -3.71 9.79
N LEU A 9 -12.63 -4.65 9.03
CA LEU A 9 -12.40 -4.46 7.60
C LEU A 9 -13.72 -4.24 6.84
N PHE A 10 -14.76 -5.03 7.16
CA PHE A 10 -16.08 -4.90 6.55
C PHE A 10 -16.76 -3.56 6.90
N LEU A 11 -16.58 -3.09 8.13
CA LEU A 11 -17.05 -1.77 8.58
C LEU A 11 -16.45 -0.67 7.70
N HIS A 12 -15.12 -0.68 7.48
CA HIS A 12 -14.47 0.26 6.55
C HIS A 12 -15.01 0.15 5.13
N TYR A 13 -15.21 -1.07 4.65
CA TYR A 13 -15.64 -1.35 3.29
C TYR A 13 -17.08 -0.90 2.98
N VAL A 14 -18.01 -1.09 3.92
CA VAL A 14 -19.45 -0.87 3.70
C VAL A 14 -19.82 0.62 3.68
N ASN A 15 -18.97 1.48 4.23
CA ASN A 15 -19.26 2.90 4.34
C ASN A 15 -19.52 3.54 2.96
N GLY A 16 -20.67 4.18 2.83
CA GLY A 16 -21.11 4.81 1.59
C GLY A 16 -21.42 3.82 0.48
N LYS A 17 -21.66 2.54 0.75
CA LYS A 17 -22.09 1.54 -0.25
C LYS A 17 -23.59 1.27 -0.20
N THR A 18 -24.18 0.92 -1.34
CA THR A 18 -25.51 0.31 -1.39
C THR A 18 -25.44 -1.15 -0.93
N GLU A 19 -26.60 -1.77 -0.72
CA GLU A 19 -26.68 -3.22 -0.41
C GLU A 19 -26.07 -4.08 -1.51
N GLU A 20 -26.42 -3.81 -2.77
CA GLU A 20 -25.83 -4.53 -3.90
C GLU A 20 -24.30 -4.43 -3.92
N GLU A 21 -23.74 -3.22 -3.80
CA GLU A 21 -22.29 -3.01 -3.76
C GLU A 21 -21.62 -3.64 -2.53
N ALA A 22 -22.33 -3.69 -1.39
CA ALA A 22 -21.80 -4.29 -0.18
C ALA A 22 -21.66 -5.82 -0.31
N LEU A 23 -22.58 -6.45 -1.04
CA LEU A 23 -22.71 -7.90 -1.15
C LEU A 23 -22.11 -8.49 -2.43
N GLN A 24 -21.77 -7.65 -3.42
CA GLN A 24 -21.36 -8.10 -4.77
C GLN A 24 -20.06 -8.92 -4.84
N HIS A 25 -19.19 -8.88 -3.84
CA HIS A 25 -17.86 -9.49 -3.93
C HIS A 25 -17.74 -10.76 -3.09
N ASP A 26 -17.45 -11.87 -3.75
CA ASP A 26 -17.24 -13.17 -3.13
C ASP A 26 -15.96 -13.27 -2.28
N PHE A 27 -15.09 -12.26 -2.32
CA PHE A 27 -13.81 -12.28 -1.59
C PHE A 27 -13.98 -12.48 -0.07
N TRP A 28 -15.10 -11.98 0.49
CA TRP A 28 -15.43 -12.19 1.90
C TRP A 28 -15.57 -13.67 2.23
N LEU A 29 -16.16 -14.43 1.32
CA LEU A 29 -16.34 -15.87 1.48
C LEU A 29 -15.05 -16.63 1.16
N THR A 30 -14.32 -16.26 0.09
CA THR A 30 -13.13 -17.00 -0.34
C THR A 30 -11.92 -16.77 0.57
N GLU A 31 -11.64 -15.51 0.93
CA GLU A 31 -10.45 -15.14 1.70
C GLU A 31 -10.71 -15.24 3.21
N TYR A 32 -11.89 -14.78 3.65
CA TYR A 32 -12.20 -14.66 5.08
C TYR A 32 -13.17 -15.71 5.60
N LYS A 33 -13.79 -16.52 4.72
CA LYS A 33 -14.81 -17.51 5.09
C LYS A 33 -15.98 -16.90 5.86
N ARG A 34 -16.35 -15.65 5.51
CA ARG A 34 -17.45 -14.92 6.11
C ARG A 34 -18.49 -14.56 5.06
N ASP A 35 -19.75 -14.80 5.39
CA ASP A 35 -20.88 -14.37 4.58
C ASP A 35 -21.06 -12.85 4.72
N PRO A 36 -20.96 -12.06 3.63
CA PRO A 36 -21.11 -10.61 3.68
C PRO A 36 -22.50 -10.17 4.14
N GLN A 37 -23.56 -10.95 3.87
CA GLN A 37 -24.91 -10.64 4.37
C GLN A 37 -24.94 -10.74 5.89
N HIS A 38 -24.30 -11.78 6.44
CA HIS A 38 -24.21 -11.95 7.88
C HIS A 38 -23.42 -10.81 8.54
N LEU A 39 -22.26 -10.43 7.98
CA LEU A 39 -21.45 -9.30 8.46
C LEU A 39 -22.26 -8.00 8.48
N LEU A 40 -22.96 -7.71 7.38
CA LEU A 40 -23.80 -6.52 7.27
C LEU A 40 -24.92 -6.49 8.32
N ASN A 41 -25.65 -7.61 8.47
CA ASN A 41 -26.71 -7.74 9.46
C ASN A 41 -26.18 -7.57 10.89
N GLN A 42 -24.98 -8.09 11.20
CA GLN A 42 -24.35 -7.89 12.50
C GLN A 42 -24.04 -6.42 12.78
N LEU A 43 -23.47 -5.70 11.81
CA LEU A 43 -23.17 -4.26 11.96
C LEU A 43 -24.44 -3.41 12.12
N ILE A 44 -25.53 -3.78 11.43
CA ILE A 44 -26.83 -3.11 11.59
C ILE A 44 -27.43 -3.39 12.97
N ASN A 45 -27.47 -4.65 13.39
CA ASN A 45 -28.06 -5.07 14.66
C ASN A 45 -27.32 -4.48 15.88
N THR A 46 -26.02 -4.22 15.74
CA THR A 46 -25.20 -3.58 16.79
C THR A 46 -25.28 -2.06 16.78
N GLY A 47 -25.98 -1.46 15.80
CA GLY A 47 -26.06 0.00 15.62
C GLY A 47 -24.77 0.64 15.10
N ALA A 48 -23.81 -0.16 14.63
CA ALA A 48 -22.56 0.32 14.06
C ALA A 48 -22.77 0.95 12.68
N VAL A 49 -23.73 0.42 11.92
CA VAL A 49 -24.08 0.89 10.58
C VAL A 49 -25.59 1.05 10.49
N TYR A 50 -26.05 2.05 9.75
CA TYR A 50 -27.46 2.22 9.39
C TYR A 50 -27.59 2.60 7.92
N GLN A 51 -28.74 2.29 7.33
CA GLN A 51 -29.03 2.72 5.97
C GLN A 51 -29.53 4.17 5.99
N SER A 52 -28.91 5.02 5.19
CA SER A 52 -29.28 6.41 5.01
C SER A 52 -29.77 6.65 3.59
N TYR A 53 -30.89 7.34 3.49
CA TYR A 53 -31.42 7.88 2.25
C TYR A 53 -31.18 9.40 2.18
N ASP A 54 -30.41 9.95 3.12
CA ASP A 54 -30.05 11.36 3.09
C ASP A 54 -29.32 11.66 1.79
N PHE A 55 -29.91 12.59 1.04
CA PHE A 55 -29.41 13.09 -0.23
C PHE A 55 -27.96 13.59 -0.12
N SER A 56 -27.60 14.17 1.03
CA SER A 56 -26.25 14.67 1.29
C SER A 56 -25.16 13.59 1.21
N VAL A 57 -25.53 12.33 1.46
CA VAL A 57 -24.62 11.17 1.46
C VAL A 57 -24.76 10.38 0.16
N THR A 58 -25.99 10.15 -0.31
CA THR A 58 -26.27 9.39 -1.54
C THR A 58 -25.80 10.12 -2.81
N LEU A 59 -25.65 11.45 -2.78
CA LEU A 59 -25.09 12.25 -3.88
C LEU A 59 -23.72 11.77 -4.39
N THR A 60 -22.93 11.16 -3.50
CA THR A 60 -21.63 10.62 -3.86
C THR A 60 -21.71 9.50 -4.92
N LYS A 61 -22.87 8.84 -5.05
CA LYS A 61 -23.13 7.77 -6.02
C LYS A 61 -23.41 8.26 -7.43
N PHE A 62 -23.93 9.46 -7.58
CA PHE A 62 -24.24 9.97 -8.91
C PHE A 62 -22.98 10.34 -9.69
N THR A 63 -23.03 10.16 -11.00
CA THR A 63 -21.96 10.55 -11.90
C THR A 63 -21.93 12.08 -12.04
N VAL A 64 -20.77 12.64 -12.42
CA VAL A 64 -20.63 14.09 -12.67
C VAL A 64 -21.69 14.62 -13.64
N PRO A 65 -22.01 13.94 -14.76
CA PRO A 65 -23.11 14.36 -15.66
C PRO A 65 -24.47 14.46 -14.97
N ILE A 66 -24.84 13.50 -14.12
CA ILE A 66 -26.12 13.53 -13.40
C ILE A 66 -26.16 14.73 -12.43
N ILE A 67 -25.09 14.93 -11.65
CA ILE A 67 -25.00 16.04 -10.70
C ILE A 67 -25.07 17.40 -11.43
N LYS A 68 -24.41 17.54 -12.59
CA LYS A 68 -24.52 18.74 -13.43
C LYS A 68 -25.93 18.91 -13.99
N GLY A 69 -26.63 17.84 -14.33
CA GLY A 69 -28.02 17.86 -14.77
C GLY A 69 -28.94 18.47 -13.71
N LEU A 70 -28.82 18.02 -12.46
CA LEU A 70 -29.58 18.55 -11.32
C LEU A 70 -29.37 20.06 -11.15
N LEU A 71 -28.11 20.48 -11.07
CA LEU A 71 -27.75 21.89 -10.94
C LEU A 71 -28.27 22.72 -12.12
N LYS A 72 -28.14 22.21 -13.35
CA LYS A 72 -28.59 22.92 -14.56
C LYS A 72 -30.11 23.10 -14.59
N ASN A 73 -30.87 22.07 -14.22
CA ASN A 73 -32.33 22.12 -14.21
C ASN A 73 -32.87 23.15 -13.20
N SER A 74 -32.12 23.39 -12.12
CA SER A 74 -32.41 24.41 -11.12
C SER A 74 -31.77 25.78 -11.42
N GLY A 75 -31.14 25.97 -12.60
CA GLY A 75 -30.49 27.22 -12.98
C GLY A 75 -29.19 27.54 -12.23
N ILE A 76 -28.59 26.55 -11.56
CA ILE A 76 -27.39 26.70 -10.73
C ILE A 76 -26.13 26.42 -11.56
N LYS A 77 -25.01 27.08 -11.20
CA LYS A 77 -23.72 26.94 -11.87
C LYS A 77 -23.18 25.50 -11.84
N VAL A 78 -22.79 24.98 -13.01
CA VAL A 78 -22.34 23.57 -13.22
C VAL A 78 -20.83 23.39 -13.39
N SER A 79 -20.02 24.42 -13.17
CA SER A 79 -18.56 24.33 -13.26
C SER A 79 -17.94 23.77 -11.98
N GLY A 80 -16.84 23.03 -12.10
CA GLY A 80 -16.05 22.53 -10.97
C GLY A 80 -15.81 21.03 -11.01
N ASN A 81 -15.02 20.56 -10.05
CA ASN A 81 -14.80 19.12 -9.81
C ASN A 81 -16.01 18.48 -9.07
N LYS A 82 -16.04 17.14 -8.95
CA LYS A 82 -17.18 16.43 -8.36
C LYS A 82 -17.49 16.89 -6.92
N LYS A 83 -16.46 17.14 -6.09
CA LYS A 83 -16.64 17.60 -4.70
C LYS A 83 -17.31 18.98 -4.66
N GLU A 84 -16.85 19.91 -5.48
CA GLU A 84 -17.43 21.25 -5.60
C GLU A 84 -18.89 21.20 -6.08
N LEU A 85 -19.20 20.32 -7.05
CA LEU A 85 -20.56 20.15 -7.54
C LEU A 85 -21.48 19.58 -6.44
N ILE A 86 -21.03 18.58 -5.68
CA ILE A 86 -21.78 18.02 -4.55
C ILE A 86 -22.02 19.08 -3.48
N ALA A 87 -20.99 19.84 -3.10
CA ALA A 87 -21.12 20.92 -2.11
C ALA A 87 -22.18 21.95 -2.54
N ARG A 88 -22.20 22.31 -3.84
CA ARG A 88 -23.19 23.24 -4.39
C ARG A 88 -24.60 22.67 -4.42
N VAL A 89 -24.74 21.37 -4.66
CA VAL A 89 -26.04 20.68 -4.55
C VAL A 89 -26.55 20.75 -3.10
N LYS A 90 -25.67 20.56 -2.10
CA LYS A 90 -26.04 20.66 -0.68
C LYS A 90 -26.44 22.09 -0.29
N GLU A 91 -25.75 23.10 -0.82
CA GLU A 91 -26.01 24.52 -0.54
C GLU A 91 -27.37 25.00 -1.07
N HIS A 92 -27.90 24.36 -2.13
CA HIS A 92 -29.14 24.75 -2.79
C HIS A 92 -30.15 23.60 -2.84
N GLN A 93 -30.12 22.71 -1.84
CA GLN A 93 -30.90 21.48 -1.83
C GLN A 93 -32.41 21.74 -1.96
N GLU A 94 -32.91 22.84 -1.42
CA GLU A 94 -34.31 23.28 -1.48
C GLU A 94 -34.80 23.62 -2.88
N PHE A 95 -33.89 23.90 -3.83
CA PHE A 95 -34.21 24.24 -5.22
C PHE A 95 -33.96 23.10 -6.19
N ILE A 96 -33.48 21.95 -5.71
CA ILE A 96 -33.09 20.82 -6.55
C ILE A 96 -34.19 19.77 -6.53
N ASP A 97 -34.80 19.56 -7.71
CA ASP A 97 -35.77 18.48 -7.90
C ASP A 97 -35.03 17.14 -8.04
N ILE A 98 -35.24 16.29 -7.04
CA ILE A 98 -34.66 14.94 -6.95
C ILE A 98 -35.70 13.85 -7.21
N THR A 99 -36.96 14.20 -7.49
CA THR A 99 -38.05 13.23 -7.60
C THR A 99 -37.87 12.22 -8.74
N ALA A 100 -37.14 12.60 -9.78
CA ALA A 100 -36.81 11.74 -10.91
C ALA A 100 -35.54 10.88 -10.69
N LEU A 101 -34.85 11.04 -9.56
CA LEU A 101 -33.67 10.24 -9.24
C LEU A 101 -34.08 8.97 -8.51
N ASP A 102 -33.55 7.85 -8.98
CA ASP A 102 -33.53 6.62 -8.20
C ASP A 102 -32.45 6.73 -7.11
N ILE A 103 -32.89 6.99 -5.88
CA ILE A 103 -32.02 7.13 -4.72
C ILE A 103 -31.95 5.79 -4.00
N SER A 104 -30.91 5.02 -4.30
CA SER A 104 -30.57 3.84 -3.50
C SER A 104 -29.99 4.27 -2.14
N GLY A 105 -30.55 3.74 -1.06
CA GLY A 105 -30.03 3.97 0.29
C GLY A 105 -28.61 3.43 0.43
N VAL A 106 -27.73 4.21 1.04
CA VAL A 106 -26.33 3.83 1.29
C VAL A 106 -26.11 3.58 2.78
N TYR A 107 -25.21 2.68 3.11
CA TYR A 107 -24.80 2.44 4.48
C TYR A 107 -23.91 3.56 4.99
N VAL A 108 -24.21 4.02 6.20
CA VAL A 108 -23.45 5.05 6.90
C VAL A 108 -23.04 4.48 8.24
N ILE A 109 -21.77 4.69 8.58
CA ILE A 109 -21.25 4.29 9.88
C ILE A 109 -21.70 5.30 10.94
N ASN A 110 -22.08 4.80 12.10
CA ASN A 110 -22.44 5.60 13.25
C ASN A 110 -21.29 6.55 13.65
N GLU A 111 -21.59 7.84 13.82
CA GLU A 111 -20.60 8.88 14.16
C GLU A 111 -19.83 8.59 15.45
N SER A 112 -20.42 7.85 16.39
CA SER A 112 -19.75 7.40 17.62
C SER A 112 -18.54 6.49 17.36
N LEU A 113 -18.40 5.93 16.16
CA LEU A 113 -17.27 5.09 15.75
C LEU A 113 -16.21 5.86 14.96
N SER A 114 -16.33 7.18 14.82
CA SER A 114 -15.39 8.00 14.05
C SER A 114 -13.93 7.84 14.50
N THR A 115 -13.65 7.93 15.80
CA THR A 115 -12.31 7.67 16.36
C THR A 115 -11.86 6.24 16.09
N PHE A 116 -12.74 5.26 16.31
CA PHE A 116 -12.42 3.86 16.05
C PHE A 116 -12.06 3.60 14.58
N LEU A 117 -12.78 4.20 13.63
CA LEU A 117 -12.44 4.12 12.21
C LEU A 117 -11.11 4.78 11.90
N HIS A 118 -10.85 5.95 12.46
CA HIS A 118 -9.57 6.62 12.29
C HIS A 118 -8.42 5.74 12.77
N ASP A 119 -8.53 5.19 13.97
CA ASP A 119 -7.47 4.38 14.59
C ASP A 119 -7.26 3.04 13.88
N THR A 120 -8.31 2.49 13.25
CA THR A 120 -8.26 1.20 12.55
C THR A 120 -8.07 1.31 11.03
N VAL A 121 -7.82 2.51 10.49
CA VAL A 121 -7.68 2.72 9.04
C VAL A 121 -6.54 1.90 8.43
N PHE A 122 -5.53 1.53 9.22
CA PHE A 122 -4.42 0.66 8.80
C PHE A 122 -4.88 -0.69 8.26
N ILE A 123 -6.05 -1.18 8.67
CA ILE A 123 -6.53 -2.51 8.26
C ILE A 123 -6.77 -2.58 6.74
N ASN A 124 -7.16 -1.47 6.12
CA ASN A 124 -7.35 -1.36 4.68
C ASN A 124 -6.02 -1.49 3.95
N TYR A 125 -4.97 -0.83 4.46
CA TYR A 125 -3.62 -0.95 3.93
C TYR A 125 -3.14 -2.40 4.00
N ILE A 126 -3.23 -3.03 5.17
CA ILE A 126 -2.79 -4.42 5.37
C ILE A 126 -3.57 -5.40 4.48
N ASN A 127 -4.88 -5.23 4.32
CA ASN A 127 -5.70 -6.07 3.44
C ASN A 127 -5.22 -6.02 1.98
N LEU A 128 -4.79 -4.85 1.50
CA LEU A 128 -4.30 -4.67 0.14
C LEU A 128 -2.83 -5.11 -0.02
N HIS A 129 -2.09 -5.12 1.08
CA HIS A 129 -0.65 -5.32 1.10
C HIS A 129 -0.25 -6.44 2.07
N GLY A 130 -0.17 -7.68 1.58
CA GLY A 130 0.54 -8.74 2.30
C GLY A 130 2.03 -8.40 2.47
N PRO A 131 2.81 -9.11 3.30
CA PRO A 131 2.56 -10.47 3.76
C PRO A 131 1.88 -10.56 5.15
N ILE A 132 1.57 -9.43 5.77
CA ILE A 132 0.90 -9.40 7.07
C ILE A 132 -0.59 -9.63 6.89
N SER A 133 -1.20 -10.43 7.76
CA SER A 133 -2.65 -10.66 7.72
C SER A 133 -3.41 -9.60 8.53
N ILE A 134 -4.67 -9.34 8.18
CA ILE A 134 -5.52 -8.42 8.97
C ILE A 134 -5.72 -8.90 10.42
N HIS A 135 -5.68 -10.22 10.66
CA HIS A 135 -5.83 -10.81 11.99
C HIS A 135 -4.60 -10.51 12.86
N GLU A 136 -3.41 -10.66 12.28
CA GLU A 136 -2.15 -10.29 12.92
C GLU A 136 -2.11 -8.79 13.22
N ALA A 137 -2.46 -7.96 12.23
CA ALA A 137 -2.44 -6.52 12.40
C ALA A 137 -3.44 -6.02 13.45
N TYR A 138 -4.67 -6.54 13.44
CA TYR A 138 -5.67 -6.15 14.41
C TYR A 138 -5.34 -6.64 15.83
N SER A 139 -4.77 -7.84 15.96
CA SER A 139 -4.30 -8.34 17.27
C SER A 139 -3.19 -7.44 17.83
N TYR A 140 -2.21 -7.06 16.99
CA TYR A 140 -1.14 -6.15 17.38
C TYR A 140 -1.68 -4.79 17.82
N TYR A 141 -2.64 -4.21 17.08
CA TYR A 141 -3.32 -2.98 17.47
C TYR A 141 -4.01 -3.09 18.84
N THR A 142 -4.72 -4.19 19.10
CA THR A 142 -5.42 -4.35 20.39
C THR A 142 -4.46 -4.45 21.59
N GLU A 143 -3.21 -4.83 21.36
CA GLU A 143 -2.14 -4.89 22.37
C GLU A 143 -1.36 -3.58 22.49
N ASN A 144 -1.46 -2.67 21.51
CA ASN A 144 -0.70 -1.42 21.40
C ASN A 144 -1.63 -0.27 20.98
N ASN A 145 -2.60 0.07 21.83
CA ASN A 145 -3.69 1.00 21.50
C ASN A 145 -3.31 2.49 21.53
N ASP A 146 -2.07 2.81 21.91
CA ASP A 146 -1.49 4.15 21.90
C ASP A 146 -0.83 4.51 20.57
N MET A 147 -0.58 3.52 19.71
CA MET A 147 0.01 3.71 18.39
C MET A 147 -1.03 4.20 17.37
N ASN A 148 -0.62 5.13 16.52
CA ASN A 148 -1.42 5.55 15.37
C ASN A 148 -1.30 4.55 14.20
N ALA A 149 -2.15 4.70 13.19
CA ALA A 149 -2.21 3.80 12.05
C ALA A 149 -0.88 3.63 11.30
N SER A 150 -0.10 4.70 11.13
CA SER A 150 1.20 4.65 10.46
C SER A 150 2.23 3.90 11.29
N GLU A 151 2.28 4.15 12.60
CA GLU A 151 3.17 3.45 13.52
C GLU A 151 2.89 1.94 13.53
N ILE A 152 1.62 1.54 13.50
CA ILE A 152 1.21 0.13 13.41
C ILE A 152 1.68 -0.51 12.10
N ILE A 153 1.46 0.17 10.96
CA ILE A 153 1.92 -0.31 9.65
C ILE A 153 3.42 -0.53 9.67
N ILE A 154 4.19 0.47 10.12
CA ILE A 154 5.65 0.43 10.15
C ILE A 154 6.13 -0.72 11.05
N ALA A 155 5.67 -0.76 12.30
CA ALA A 155 6.12 -1.75 13.28
C ALA A 155 5.84 -3.19 12.84
N LEU A 156 4.66 -3.45 12.24
CA LEU A 156 4.33 -4.78 11.73
C LEU A 156 5.27 -5.23 10.61
N HIS A 157 5.60 -4.33 9.67
CA HIS A 157 6.51 -4.65 8.56
C HIS A 157 7.95 -4.83 9.06
N GLU A 158 8.42 -3.97 9.96
CA GLU A 158 9.75 -4.10 10.58
C GLU A 158 9.90 -5.40 11.37
N ARG A 159 8.86 -5.79 12.14
CA ARG A 159 8.85 -7.09 12.84
C ARG A 159 8.95 -8.24 11.84
N LYS A 160 8.17 -8.19 10.76
CA LYS A 160 8.19 -9.21 9.72
C LYS A 160 9.55 -9.31 9.01
N ILE A 161 10.20 -8.17 8.78
CA ILE A 161 11.58 -8.11 8.27
C ILE A 161 12.52 -8.82 9.24
N ALA A 162 12.53 -8.43 10.52
CA ALA A 162 13.40 -9.01 11.53
C ALA A 162 13.23 -10.54 11.66
N GLU A 163 11.99 -11.03 11.59
CA GLU A 163 11.68 -12.47 11.66
C GLU A 163 12.09 -13.27 10.42
N SER A 164 12.21 -12.63 9.25
CA SER A 164 12.39 -13.30 7.95
C SER A 164 13.75 -13.06 7.30
N ILE A 165 14.50 -12.04 7.73
CA ILE A 165 15.77 -11.65 7.11
C ILE A 165 16.84 -12.74 7.20
N SER A 166 16.82 -13.56 8.26
CA SER A 166 17.75 -14.66 8.49
C SER A 166 17.29 -15.99 7.88
N ARG A 167 16.08 -16.05 7.31
CA ARG A 167 15.54 -17.28 6.72
C ARG A 167 16.21 -17.58 5.38
N PRO A 168 16.24 -18.84 4.95
CA PRO A 168 16.73 -19.21 3.61
C PRO A 168 15.96 -18.50 2.49
N ASN A 169 14.63 -18.39 2.64
CA ASN A 169 13.77 -17.62 1.74
C ASN A 169 13.48 -16.25 2.37
N LYS A 170 13.92 -15.17 1.73
CA LYS A 170 13.78 -13.79 2.21
C LYS A 170 12.62 -13.03 1.55
N TYR A 171 11.70 -13.71 0.88
CA TYR A 171 10.58 -13.09 0.17
C TYR A 171 9.81 -12.08 1.03
N ASP A 172 9.49 -12.45 2.27
CA ASP A 172 8.74 -11.56 3.18
C ASP A 172 9.53 -10.28 3.51
N ALA A 173 10.81 -10.40 3.85
CA ALA A 173 11.67 -9.23 4.12
C ALA A 173 11.79 -8.31 2.89
N VAL A 174 12.01 -8.90 1.71
CA VAL A 174 12.07 -8.16 0.43
C VAL A 174 10.76 -7.42 0.19
N LYS A 175 9.62 -8.10 0.32
CA LYS A 175 8.29 -7.51 0.11
C LYS A 175 8.01 -6.39 1.12
N CYS A 176 8.33 -6.60 2.39
CA CYS A 176 8.13 -5.58 3.42
C CYS A 176 9.00 -4.34 3.19
N HIS A 177 10.27 -4.49 2.79
CA HIS A 177 11.11 -3.35 2.42
C HIS A 177 10.55 -2.58 1.22
N HIS A 178 10.06 -3.27 0.19
CA HIS A 178 9.40 -2.60 -0.93
C HIS A 178 8.20 -1.77 -0.47
N LEU A 179 7.31 -2.37 0.33
CA LEU A 179 6.09 -1.69 0.82
C LEU A 179 6.41 -0.51 1.74
N LEU A 180 7.40 -0.64 2.62
CA LEU A 180 7.85 0.46 3.48
C LEU A 180 8.48 1.59 2.65
N SER A 181 9.25 1.27 1.60
CA SER A 181 9.80 2.29 0.70
C SER A 181 8.70 3.13 0.04
N GLU A 182 7.63 2.48 -0.45
CA GLU A 182 6.45 3.17 -0.99
C GLU A 182 5.73 3.98 0.07
N TYR A 183 5.49 3.39 1.25
CA TYR A 183 4.71 4.02 2.31
C TYR A 183 5.39 5.28 2.83
N TRP A 184 6.68 5.21 3.15
CA TRP A 184 7.46 6.36 3.58
C TRP A 184 7.51 7.46 2.53
N GLY A 185 7.69 7.11 1.25
CA GLY A 185 7.80 8.12 0.18
C GLY A 185 6.46 8.77 -0.21
N ASN A 186 5.41 7.95 -0.34
CA ASN A 186 4.13 8.39 -0.90
C ASN A 186 3.16 8.92 0.16
N GLU A 187 3.10 8.28 1.34
CA GLU A 187 2.14 8.62 2.39
C GLU A 187 2.74 9.55 3.44
N LEU A 188 4.02 9.33 3.82
CA LEU A 188 4.69 10.11 4.87
C LEU A 188 5.64 11.18 4.33
N HIS A 189 5.95 11.15 3.04
CA HIS A 189 6.89 12.06 2.37
C HIS A 189 8.28 12.13 3.02
N ASP A 190 8.74 11.02 3.61
CA ASP A 190 10.07 10.85 4.18
C ASP A 190 11.00 10.18 3.17
N THR A 191 11.82 11.00 2.50
CA THR A 191 12.78 10.53 1.50
C THR A 191 13.88 9.65 2.09
N GLU A 192 14.31 9.92 3.32
CA GLU A 192 15.43 9.19 3.94
C GLU A 192 15.02 7.77 4.29
N GLN A 193 13.87 7.60 4.96
CA GLN A 193 13.32 6.28 5.26
C GLN A 193 12.88 5.53 4.00
N SER A 194 12.32 6.24 3.01
CA SER A 194 11.99 5.66 1.71
C SER A 194 13.22 5.10 1.02
N LEU A 195 14.33 5.84 1.02
CA LEU A 195 15.61 5.41 0.46
C LEU A 195 16.23 4.26 1.26
N TYR A 196 16.17 4.31 2.58
CA TYR A 196 16.65 3.22 3.44
C TYR A 196 16.04 1.89 3.00
N HIS A 197 14.72 1.82 2.92
CA HIS A 197 14.04 0.60 2.51
C HIS A 197 14.19 0.26 1.02
N LEU A 198 14.30 1.26 0.13
CA LEU A 198 14.62 1.03 -1.28
C LEU A 198 15.98 0.34 -1.45
N ASN A 199 16.99 0.81 -0.70
CA ASN A 199 18.33 0.22 -0.67
C ASN A 199 18.26 -1.22 -0.17
N GLN A 200 17.58 -1.49 0.95
CA GLN A 200 17.43 -2.86 1.48
C GLN A 200 16.75 -3.80 0.46
N PHE A 201 15.64 -3.35 -0.14
CA PHE A 201 14.92 -4.09 -1.17
C PHE A 201 15.83 -4.46 -2.35
N SER A 202 16.54 -3.47 -2.90
CA SER A 202 17.41 -3.64 -4.07
C SER A 202 18.59 -4.55 -3.75
N MET A 203 19.23 -4.34 -2.60
CA MET A 203 20.37 -5.14 -2.15
C MET A 203 19.97 -6.61 -1.96
N LEU A 204 18.85 -6.88 -1.30
CA LEU A 204 18.39 -8.26 -1.07
C LEU A 204 18.09 -9.01 -2.38
N ILE A 205 17.51 -8.34 -3.39
CA ILE A 205 17.27 -8.95 -4.70
C ILE A 205 18.59 -9.40 -5.35
N ILE A 206 19.60 -8.53 -5.32
CA ILE A 206 20.89 -8.80 -5.96
C ILE A 206 21.66 -9.83 -5.16
N LEU A 207 21.74 -9.71 -3.84
CA LEU A 207 22.43 -10.66 -2.96
C LEU A 207 21.84 -12.08 -3.05
N GLU A 208 20.50 -12.22 -3.07
CA GLU A 208 19.87 -13.53 -3.30
C GLU A 208 20.12 -14.06 -4.71
N SER A 209 20.25 -13.18 -5.71
CA SER A 209 20.62 -13.59 -7.07
C SER A 209 22.08 -14.02 -7.15
N MET A 210 23.01 -13.35 -6.46
CA MET A 210 24.42 -13.77 -6.35
C MET A 210 24.52 -15.16 -5.72
N LYS A 211 23.81 -15.38 -4.61
CA LYS A 211 23.76 -16.68 -3.94
C LYS A 211 23.24 -17.79 -4.86
N ARG A 212 22.15 -17.54 -5.60
CA ARG A 212 21.60 -18.52 -6.56
C ARG A 212 22.58 -18.78 -7.71
N TYR A 213 23.20 -17.73 -8.25
CA TYR A 213 24.19 -17.84 -9.33
C TYR A 213 25.37 -18.72 -8.94
N GLN A 214 25.87 -18.59 -7.70
CA GLN A 214 26.96 -19.42 -7.19
C GLN A 214 26.59 -20.91 -7.05
N GLN A 215 25.31 -21.22 -6.92
CA GLN A 215 24.80 -22.60 -6.82
C GLN A 215 24.52 -23.23 -8.18
N LEU A 216 24.62 -22.48 -9.28
CA LEU A 216 24.40 -23.00 -10.62
C LEU A 216 25.60 -23.78 -11.15
N GLU A 217 25.30 -24.82 -11.92
CA GLU A 217 26.29 -25.52 -12.75
C GLU A 217 26.94 -24.54 -13.76
N PRO A 218 28.23 -24.71 -14.11
CA PRO A 218 28.94 -23.79 -15.00
C PRO A 218 28.24 -23.53 -16.33
N ALA A 219 27.57 -24.54 -16.90
CA ALA A 219 26.84 -24.42 -18.16
C ALA A 219 25.57 -23.55 -18.07
N MET A 220 25.07 -23.28 -16.86
CA MET A 220 23.87 -22.48 -16.62
C MET A 220 24.19 -21.03 -16.21
N LYS A 221 25.47 -20.71 -15.99
CA LYS A 221 25.92 -19.37 -15.61
C LYS A 221 25.92 -18.45 -16.84
N HIS A 222 25.05 -17.45 -16.84
CA HIS A 222 24.98 -16.40 -17.85
C HIS A 222 24.84 -15.02 -17.21
N ASN A 223 25.24 -13.97 -17.94
CA ASN A 223 25.31 -12.60 -17.38
C ASN A 223 23.92 -12.00 -17.14
N GLU A 224 22.90 -12.39 -17.89
CA GLU A 224 21.51 -11.89 -17.73
C GLU A 224 20.81 -12.36 -16.43
N PHE A 225 21.54 -13.02 -15.53
CA PHE A 225 21.00 -13.54 -14.27
C PHE A 225 20.69 -12.44 -13.24
N PHE A 226 21.35 -11.28 -13.34
CA PHE A 226 21.19 -10.16 -12.43
C PHE A 226 20.31 -9.08 -13.04
N ASN A 227 19.20 -8.76 -12.37
CA ASN A 227 18.28 -7.75 -12.85
C ASN A 227 17.60 -7.00 -11.70
N ILE A 228 17.30 -5.73 -11.95
CA ILE A 228 16.43 -4.90 -11.11
C ILE A 228 15.34 -4.39 -12.04
N ASP A 229 14.09 -4.40 -11.59
CA ASP A 229 12.99 -3.95 -12.42
C ASP A 229 13.11 -2.45 -12.76
N ASN A 230 12.55 -2.07 -13.90
CA ASN A 230 12.65 -0.68 -14.38
C ASN A 230 12.00 0.32 -13.42
N TYR A 231 10.95 -0.06 -12.70
CA TYR A 231 10.27 0.85 -11.77
C TYR A 231 11.22 1.25 -10.63
N THR A 232 11.92 0.29 -10.04
CA THR A 232 12.92 0.51 -8.99
C THR A 232 14.10 1.35 -9.50
N ILE A 233 14.58 1.10 -10.72
CA ILE A 233 15.67 1.88 -11.31
C ILE A 233 15.27 3.33 -11.58
N GLU A 234 14.07 3.55 -12.10
CA GLU A 234 13.56 4.91 -12.33
C GLU A 234 13.42 5.70 -11.02
N LYS A 235 13.12 5.04 -9.89
CA LYS A 235 13.17 5.72 -8.58
C LYS A 235 14.55 6.27 -8.25
N TYR A 236 15.61 5.46 -8.35
CA TYR A 236 16.96 5.94 -8.13
C TYR A 236 17.35 7.05 -9.12
N ARG A 237 17.02 6.89 -10.40
CA ARG A 237 17.29 7.92 -11.42
C ARG A 237 16.59 9.23 -11.07
N ASN A 238 15.34 9.19 -10.60
CA ASN A 238 14.63 10.38 -10.17
C ASN A 238 15.32 11.07 -8.98
N LEU A 239 15.82 10.32 -7.99
CA LEU A 239 16.60 10.90 -6.88
C LEU A 239 17.84 11.67 -7.38
N LEU A 240 18.55 11.09 -8.37
CA LEU A 240 19.73 11.73 -8.99
C LEU A 240 19.35 12.95 -9.85
N LEU A 241 18.31 12.83 -10.68
CA LEU A 241 17.83 13.89 -11.56
C LEU A 241 17.33 15.10 -10.76
N MET A 242 16.64 14.84 -9.65
CA MET A 242 16.17 15.85 -8.70
C MET A 242 17.30 16.39 -7.81
N LYS A 243 18.54 15.91 -7.98
CA LYS A 243 19.73 16.29 -7.20
C LYS A 243 19.53 16.12 -5.69
N GLN A 244 18.72 15.15 -5.29
CA GLN A 244 18.57 14.79 -3.88
C GLN A 244 19.80 14.03 -3.39
N PHE A 245 20.45 13.28 -4.28
CA PHE A 245 21.70 12.58 -4.03
C PHE A 245 22.62 12.65 -5.26
N THR A 246 23.92 12.60 -5.02
CA THR A 246 24.93 12.26 -6.02
C THR A 246 25.10 10.74 -6.12
N ILE A 247 25.77 10.27 -7.19
CA ILE A 247 26.08 8.85 -7.37
C ILE A 247 26.93 8.31 -6.20
N ASN A 248 27.90 9.10 -5.71
CA ASN A 248 28.77 8.68 -4.62
C ASN A 248 28.01 8.60 -3.29
N GLU A 249 27.18 9.61 -2.98
CA GLU A 249 26.33 9.56 -1.78
C GLU A 249 25.37 8.37 -1.84
N LEU A 250 24.78 8.07 -2.99
CA LEU A 250 23.90 6.91 -3.14
C LEU A 250 24.67 5.58 -2.93
N TYR A 251 25.90 5.50 -3.43
CA TYR A 251 26.76 4.34 -3.21
C TYR A 251 27.10 4.15 -1.73
N ASP A 252 27.49 5.23 -1.05
CA ASP A 252 27.82 5.20 0.38
C ASP A 252 26.59 4.81 1.22
N GLN A 253 25.41 5.34 0.87
CA GLN A 253 24.15 4.97 1.52
C GLN A 253 23.74 3.52 1.27
N LEU A 254 24.00 2.97 0.08
CA LEU A 254 23.78 1.54 -0.18
C LEU A 254 24.61 0.67 0.76
N LEU A 255 25.90 0.99 0.93
CA LEU A 255 26.79 0.25 1.84
C LEU A 255 26.38 0.41 3.30
N GLU A 256 26.16 1.65 3.75
CA GLU A 256 25.85 1.93 5.16
C GLU A 256 24.52 1.30 5.59
N HIS A 257 23.47 1.40 4.75
CA HIS A 257 22.18 0.80 5.06
C HIS A 257 22.28 -0.74 5.13
N SER A 258 23.03 -1.35 4.22
CA SER A 258 23.05 -2.81 4.06
C SER A 258 24.11 -3.54 4.89
N LYS A 259 24.97 -2.85 5.64
CA LYS A 259 26.08 -3.45 6.41
C LYS A 259 25.68 -4.53 7.41
N ASN A 260 24.44 -4.49 7.90
CA ASN A 260 23.91 -5.44 8.87
C ASN A 260 23.14 -6.61 8.23
N LEU A 261 23.05 -6.66 6.89
CA LEU A 261 22.46 -7.79 6.20
C LEU A 261 23.31 -9.06 6.41
N PRO A 262 22.70 -10.25 6.41
CA PRO A 262 23.40 -11.50 6.71
C PRO A 262 24.20 -12.04 5.50
N TYR A 263 25.09 -11.22 4.95
CA TYR A 263 25.96 -11.52 3.81
C TYR A 263 27.39 -11.02 4.08
N SER A 264 28.36 -11.50 3.31
CA SER A 264 29.73 -11.01 3.43
C SER A 264 29.83 -9.56 2.95
N GLU A 265 30.78 -8.82 3.52
CA GLU A 265 31.11 -7.44 3.11
C GLU A 265 31.47 -7.37 1.62
N GLU A 266 32.14 -8.39 1.10
CA GLU A 266 32.44 -8.53 -0.32
C GLU A 266 31.19 -8.63 -1.18
N HIS A 267 30.21 -9.47 -0.79
CA HIS A 267 28.95 -9.59 -1.53
C HIS A 267 28.13 -8.30 -1.47
N ILE A 268 28.08 -7.66 -0.31
CA ILE A 268 27.45 -6.35 -0.13
C ILE A 268 28.10 -5.31 -1.06
N THR A 269 29.43 -5.24 -1.08
CA THR A 269 30.18 -4.31 -1.93
C THR A 269 29.94 -4.58 -3.42
N GLY A 270 29.99 -5.85 -3.84
CA GLY A 270 29.71 -6.25 -5.22
C GLY A 270 28.30 -5.90 -5.67
N ALA A 271 27.30 -6.14 -4.81
CA ALA A 271 25.90 -5.79 -5.08
C ALA A 271 25.70 -4.27 -5.20
N ALA A 272 26.27 -3.47 -4.28
CA ALA A 272 26.17 -2.02 -4.34
C ALA A 272 26.81 -1.45 -5.62
N GLN A 273 27.99 -1.95 -6.01
CA GLN A 273 28.65 -1.56 -7.25
C GLN A 273 27.82 -1.95 -8.49
N PHE A 274 27.20 -3.13 -8.48
CA PHE A 274 26.30 -3.56 -9.54
C PHE A 274 25.11 -2.60 -9.66
N ILE A 275 24.43 -2.31 -8.55
CA ILE A 275 23.26 -1.41 -8.52
C ILE A 275 23.62 -0.04 -9.10
N ILE A 276 24.71 0.58 -8.65
CA ILE A 276 25.15 1.88 -9.17
C ILE A 276 25.42 1.83 -10.67
N ARG A 277 26.16 0.81 -11.14
CA ARG A 277 26.45 0.62 -12.57
C ARG A 277 25.17 0.42 -13.38
N TYR A 278 24.19 -0.29 -12.83
CA TYR A 278 22.91 -0.55 -13.47
C TYR A 278 22.06 0.73 -13.57
N ILE A 279 22.02 1.55 -12.52
CA ILE A 279 21.32 2.85 -12.50
C ILE A 279 21.84 3.77 -13.61
N ILE A 280 23.16 3.84 -13.80
CA ILE A 280 23.80 4.67 -14.83
C ILE A 280 23.86 4.01 -16.23
N SER A 281 23.14 2.91 -16.44
CA SER A 281 23.06 2.18 -17.71
C SER A 281 24.41 1.68 -18.24
N SER A 282 25.30 1.21 -17.35
CA SER A 282 26.53 0.56 -17.77
C SER A 282 26.25 -0.84 -18.31
N GLU A 283 26.49 -1.04 -19.60
CA GLU A 283 26.36 -2.34 -20.30
C GLU A 283 27.23 -3.46 -19.68
N GLN A 284 28.23 -3.11 -18.86
CA GLN A 284 29.15 -4.05 -18.22
C GLN A 284 28.77 -4.40 -16.77
N SER A 285 27.66 -3.88 -16.24
CA SER A 285 27.25 -4.09 -14.84
C SER A 285 27.21 -5.57 -14.47
N ALA A 286 26.46 -6.38 -15.23
CA ALA A 286 26.30 -7.81 -15.01
C ALA A 286 27.57 -8.62 -15.27
N VAL A 287 28.33 -8.27 -16.30
CA VAL A 287 29.60 -8.94 -16.65
C VAL A 287 30.60 -8.83 -15.50
N LYS A 288 30.81 -7.60 -14.99
CA LYS A 288 31.76 -7.36 -13.90
C LYS A 288 31.37 -8.05 -12.60
N LEU A 289 30.07 -8.17 -12.32
CA LEU A 289 29.59 -8.89 -11.15
C LEU A 289 29.82 -10.41 -11.31
N ALA A 290 29.55 -10.96 -12.49
CA ALA A 290 29.80 -12.37 -12.78
C ALA A 290 31.28 -12.73 -12.70
N GLU A 291 32.17 -11.89 -13.23
CA GLU A 291 33.63 -12.04 -13.12
C GLU A 291 34.06 -12.09 -11.64
N ALA A 292 33.66 -11.10 -10.84
CA ALA A 292 33.99 -11.03 -9.41
C ALA A 292 33.50 -12.24 -8.59
N LEU A 293 32.41 -12.89 -9.02
CA LEU A 293 31.87 -14.09 -8.38
C LEU A 293 32.53 -15.40 -8.81
N ASN A 294 33.21 -15.42 -9.95
CA ASN A 294 33.89 -16.61 -10.46
C ASN A 294 35.39 -16.64 -10.11
N ASP A 295 35.98 -15.50 -9.78
CA ASP A 295 37.38 -15.38 -9.33
C ASP A 295 37.59 -15.70 -7.83
N ASN A 296 36.51 -15.93 -7.07
CA ASN A 296 36.48 -16.29 -5.66
C ASN A 296 35.92 -17.71 -5.43
#